data_AF-A0A383CDJ4-F1
#
_entry.id   AF-A0A383CDJ4-F1
#
_cell.length_a   1.000
_cell.length_b   1.000
_cell.length_c   1.000
_cell.angle_alpha   90.00
_cell.angle_beta   90.00
_cell.angle_gamma   90.00
#
_symmetry.space_group_name_H-M   'P 1'
#
loop_
_entity.id
_entity.type
_entity.pdbx_description
1 polymer ?
#
loop_
_entity_poly.entity_id
_entity_poly.type
_entity_poly.pdbx_seq_one_letter_code
_entity_poly.pdbx_strand_id
1 'polypeptide(L)'
;PYPQATDNHQFYNAKFLVDKNAAEMILDKDLEPEKLAQIAKSFFIEKDKLKKASMAAYDETFVEATEKISDYCISIIEKGP
;
A
#
# COMPACT_ATOMS: atom_id res chain seq x y z
N PRO A 1 -4.08 -9.56 -4.60
CA PRO A 1 -4.09 -10.67 -3.62
C PRO A 1 -3.57 -11.97 -4.25
N TYR A 2 -2.38 -12.42 -3.82
CA TYR A 2 -1.84 -13.73 -4.22
C TYR A 2 -2.30 -14.76 -3.17
N PRO A 3 -3.19 -15.71 -3.52
CA PRO A 3 -3.85 -16.59 -2.55
C PRO A 3 -2.93 -17.55 -1.80
N GLN A 4 -1.73 -17.81 -2.34
CA GLN A 4 -0.77 -18.79 -1.80
C GLN A 4 0.26 -18.16 -0.85
N ALA A 5 0.16 -16.87 -0.52
CA ALA A 5 1.05 -16.23 0.43
C ALA A 5 0.68 -16.63 1.88
N THR A 6 1.39 -17.59 2.44
CA THR A 6 1.01 -18.31 3.67
C THR A 6 1.24 -17.53 4.97
N ASP A 7 1.97 -16.41 4.96
CA ASP A 7 2.44 -15.72 6.19
C ASP A 7 1.75 -14.37 6.46
N ASN A 8 0.43 -14.27 6.28
CA ASN A 8 -0.33 -13.03 6.54
C ASN A 8 0.22 -11.80 5.79
N HIS A 9 0.92 -12.01 4.67
CA HIS A 9 1.57 -10.95 3.89
C HIS A 9 0.57 -9.89 3.41
N GLN A 10 -0.69 -10.27 3.18
CA GLN A 10 -1.73 -9.34 2.78
C GLN A 10 -2.03 -8.31 3.88
N PHE A 11 -1.99 -8.72 5.15
CA PHE A 11 -2.13 -7.79 6.28
C PHE A 11 -0.98 -6.77 6.29
N TYR A 12 0.27 -7.21 6.11
CA TYR A 12 1.41 -6.28 6.11
C TYR A 12 1.41 -5.35 4.89
N ASN A 13 1.02 -5.85 3.71
CA ASN A 13 0.84 -5.03 2.52
C ASN A 13 -0.23 -3.96 2.72
N ALA A 14 -1.36 -4.32 3.34
CA ALA A 14 -2.41 -3.35 3.67
C ALA A 14 -1.95 -2.38 4.77
N LYS A 15 -1.32 -2.89 5.83
CA LYS A 15 -0.80 -2.12 6.96
C LYS A 15 0.21 -1.06 6.52
N PHE A 16 1.06 -1.33 5.53
CA PHE A 16 1.97 -0.35 4.95
C PHE A 16 1.25 0.92 4.47
N LEU A 17 0.06 0.80 3.87
CA LEU A 17 -0.75 1.95 3.45
C LEU A 17 -1.54 2.55 4.62
N VAL A 18 -2.10 1.72 5.50
CA VAL A 18 -2.86 2.18 6.67
C VAL A 18 -1.99 3.02 7.60
N ASP A 19 -0.76 2.60 7.86
CA ASP A 19 0.18 3.31 8.75
C ASP A 19 0.55 4.70 8.21
N LYS A 20 0.43 4.90 6.88
CA LYS A 20 0.61 6.19 6.22
C LYS A 20 -0.67 7.04 6.17
N ASN A 21 -1.81 6.55 6.66
CA ASN A 21 -3.15 7.13 6.45
C ASN A 21 -3.58 7.15 4.96
N ALA A 22 -3.05 6.23 4.16
CA ALA A 22 -3.34 6.11 2.73
C ALA A 22 -4.50 5.16 2.42
N ALA A 23 -4.89 4.31 3.38
CA ALA A 23 -5.95 3.32 3.21
C ALA A 23 -6.66 3.02 4.54
N GLU A 24 -7.83 2.40 4.43
CA GLU A 24 -8.56 1.79 5.54
C GLU A 24 -8.44 0.26 5.41
N MET A 25 -8.36 -0.47 6.51
CA MET A 25 -8.28 -1.93 6.52
C MET A 25 -9.40 -2.54 7.35
N ILE A 26 -10.06 -3.55 6.78
CA ILE A 26 -11.03 -4.39 7.46
C ILE A 26 -10.41 -5.78 7.58
N LEU A 27 -10.27 -6.29 8.80
CA LEU A 27 -9.85 -7.68 9.00
C LEU A 27 -10.99 -8.61 8.63
N ASP A 28 -10.68 -9.80 8.13
CA ASP A 28 -11.69 -10.78 7.73
C ASP A 28 -12.69 -11.10 8.85
N LYS A 29 -12.22 -11.21 10.09
CA LYS A 29 -13.06 -11.45 11.27
C LYS A 29 -14.01 -10.30 11.62
N ASP A 30 -13.75 -9.11 11.09
CA ASP A 30 -14.52 -7.89 11.34
C ASP A 30 -15.21 -7.40 10.05
N LEU A 31 -15.24 -8.22 8.99
CA LEU A 31 -15.83 -7.88 7.71
C LEU A 31 -17.33 -8.13 7.73
N GLU A 32 -18.08 -7.04 7.84
CA GLU A 32 -19.54 -7.03 7.75
C GLU A 32 -20.01 -6.09 6.62
N PRO A 33 -21.12 -6.39 5.93
CA PRO A 33 -21.64 -5.57 4.83
C PRO A 33 -21.81 -4.10 5.21
N GLU A 34 -22.33 -3.82 6.41
CA GLU A 34 -22.59 -2.47 6.92
C GLU A 34 -21.28 -1.70 7.12
N LYS A 35 -20.26 -2.36 7.66
CA LYS A 35 -18.94 -1.76 7.90
C LYS A 35 -18.25 -1.42 6.59
N LEU A 36 -18.29 -2.35 5.62
CA LEU A 36 -17.75 -2.10 4.28
C LEU A 36 -18.45 -0.91 3.62
N ALA A 37 -19.79 -0.88 3.66
CA ALA A 37 -20.58 0.21 3.09
C ALA A 37 -20.28 1.55 3.78
N GLN A 38 -20.15 1.57 5.10
CA GLN A 38 -19.81 2.79 5.86
C GLN A 38 -18.44 3.33 5.48
N ILE A 39 -17.41 2.47 5.44
CA ILE A 39 -16.05 2.88 5.08
C ILE A 39 -16.01 3.38 3.64
N ALA A 40 -16.63 2.65 2.69
CA ALA A 40 -16.67 3.07 1.30
C ALA A 40 -17.36 4.43 1.14
N LYS A 41 -18.53 4.64 1.78
CA LYS A 41 -19.26 5.91 1.77
C LYS A 41 -18.43 7.06 2.35
N SER A 42 -17.63 6.81 3.39
CA SER A 42 -16.78 7.84 4.01
C SER A 42 -15.85 8.52 3.01
N PHE A 43 -15.27 7.77 2.05
CA PHE A 43 -14.39 8.32 1.02
C PHE A 43 -15.10 9.28 0.05
N PHE A 44 -16.41 9.15 -0.12
CA PHE A 44 -17.19 10.03 -1.00
C PHE A 44 -17.80 11.23 -0.27
N ILE A 45 -18.16 11.06 1.01
CA ILE A 45 -18.89 12.06 1.78
C ILE A 45 -17.94 12.96 2.56
N GLU A 46 -16.85 12.41 3.10
CA GLU A 46 -15.87 13.20 3.85
C GLU A 46 -15.00 14.00 2.89
N LYS A 47 -15.14 15.31 2.96
CA LYS A 47 -14.38 16.25 2.14
C LYS A 47 -12.88 15.98 2.29
N ASP A 48 -12.21 15.88 1.14
CA ASP A 48 -10.77 15.64 1.01
C ASP A 48 -10.24 14.29 1.51
N LYS A 49 -11.07 13.37 2.05
CA LYS A 49 -10.58 12.06 2.55
C LYS A 49 -9.85 11.29 1.45
N LEU A 50 -10.49 11.13 0.29
CA LEU A 50 -9.89 10.45 -0.86
C LEU A 50 -8.62 11.16 -1.37
N LYS A 51 -8.63 12.50 -1.40
CA LYS A 51 -7.47 13.30 -1.81
C LYS A 51 -6.30 13.12 -0.84
N LYS A 52 -6.54 13.17 0.47
CA LYS A 52 -5.52 12.96 1.50
C LYS A 52 -4.95 11.54 1.44
N ALA A 53 -5.80 10.53 1.28
CA ALA A 53 -5.37 9.15 1.09
C ALA A 53 -4.49 8.99 -0.15
N SER A 54 -4.88 9.61 -1.27
CA SER A 54 -4.09 9.60 -2.51
C SER A 54 -2.72 10.27 -2.32
N MET A 55 -2.66 11.42 -1.66
CA MET A 55 -1.39 12.11 -1.36
C MET A 55 -0.51 11.29 -0.40
N ALA A 56 -1.11 10.63 0.59
CA ALA A 56 -0.39 9.79 1.55
C ALA A 56 0.12 8.47 0.95
N ALA A 57 -0.56 7.96 -0.08
CA ALA A 57 -0.12 6.77 -0.82
C ALA A 57 1.12 7.03 -1.68
N TYR A 58 1.35 8.29 -2.06
CA TYR A 58 2.48 8.66 -2.91
C TYR A 58 3.81 8.48 -2.16
N ASP A 59 4.75 7.83 -2.82
CA ASP A 59 6.09 7.61 -2.30
C ASP A 59 7.09 7.59 -3.47
N GLU A 60 7.90 8.64 -3.55
CA GLU A 60 8.89 8.87 -4.61
C GLU A 60 9.92 7.73 -4.69
N THR A 61 10.18 7.03 -3.57
CA THR A 61 11.10 5.88 -3.57
C THR A 61 10.57 4.70 -4.39
N PHE A 62 9.24 4.55 -4.50
CA PHE A 62 8.62 3.54 -5.36
C PHE A 62 8.56 3.97 -6.82
N VAL A 63 8.44 5.28 -7.09
CA VAL A 63 8.38 5.82 -8.45
C VAL A 63 9.66 5.48 -9.22
N GLU A 64 10.81 5.63 -8.57
CA GLU A 64 12.14 5.41 -9.17
C GLU A 64 12.71 4.02 -8.88
N ALA A 65 11.94 3.13 -8.24
CA ALA A 65 12.45 1.86 -7.72
C ALA A 65 13.11 1.01 -8.83
N THR A 66 12.46 0.90 -10.00
CA THR A 66 12.98 0.12 -11.13
C THR A 66 14.36 0.63 -11.58
N GLU A 67 14.51 1.94 -11.75
CA GLU A 67 15.75 2.57 -12.20
C GLU A 67 16.84 2.41 -11.14
N LYS A 68 16.54 2.77 -9.88
CA LYS A 68 17.48 2.64 -8.76
C LYS A 68 17.97 1.21 -8.54
N ILE A 69 17.08 0.23 -8.66
CA ILE A 69 17.45 -1.19 -8.53
C ILE A 69 18.35 -1.62 -9.69
N SER A 70 18.00 -1.22 -10.92
CA SER A 70 18.80 -1.52 -12.11
C SER A 70 20.22 -0.94 -11.99
N ASP A 71 20.32 0.35 -11.66
CA ASP A 71 21.59 1.05 -11.51
C ASP A 71 22.45 0.43 -10.40
N TYR A 72 21.82 0.06 -9.28
CA TYR A 72 22.51 -0.61 -8.19
C TYR A 72 23.08 -1.97 -8.63
N CYS A 73 22.29 -2.79 -9.32
CA CYS A 73 22.74 -4.07 -9.86
C CYS A 73 23.92 -3.91 -10.83
N ILE A 74 23.86 -2.94 -11.75
CA ILE A 74 24.97 -2.63 -12.67
C ILE A 74 26.22 -2.21 -11.89
N SER A 75 26.06 -1.32 -10.90
CA SER A 75 27.20 -0.82 -10.11
C SER A 75 27.93 -1.92 -9.33
N ILE A 76 27.24 -2.97 -8.89
CA ILE A 76 27.85 -4.13 -8.23
C ILE A 76 28.69 -4.93 -9.24
N ILE A 77 28.19 -5.10 -10.47
CA ILE A 77 28.90 -5.83 -11.52
C ILE A 77 30.16 -5.07 -11.95
N GLU A 78 30.06 -3.75 -12.12
CA GLU A 78 31.17 -2.90 -12.57
C GLU A 78 32.29 -2.75 -11.53
N LYS A 79 31.95 -2.77 -10.24
CA LYS A 79 32.96 -2.69 -9.16
C LYS A 79 33.89 -3.89 -9.13
N GLY A 80 33.50 -5.02 -9.73
CA GLY A 80 34.22 -6.28 -9.60
C GLY A 80 34.23 -6.79 -8.14
N PRO A 81 34.74 -8.01 -7.91
CA PRO A 81 34.94 -8.54 -6.56
C PRO A 81 36.00 -7.76 -5.77
#